data_AF-A0AAU7DJZ9-F1
#
_entry.id   AF-A0AAU7DJZ9-F1
#
_cell.length_a   1.000
_cell.length_b   1.000
_cell.length_c   1.000
_cell.angle_alpha   90.00
_cell.angle_beta   90.00
_cell.angle_gamma   90.00
#
_symmetry.space_group_name_H-M   'P 1'
#
loop_
_entity.id
_entity.type
_entity.pdbx_description
1 polymer ?
#
loop_
_entity_poly.entity_id
_entity_poly.type
_entity_poly.pdbx_seq_one_letter_code
_entity_poly.pdbx_strand_id
1 'polypeptide(L)'
;MKRIALALALTAGTVLAASPTFGQKTDQTGQGRAVVTILPSHPNDNLGQVPQGFKLKVNGKDSTVMNFTPLQESNSPVELVLLIDGGARSSLGTQFNDIETFVKEMPPGTKIALAYMENGRAVFASQLSSNADEVLKGLHLSSGFPGSNASPYFCLSDLAKSWPSHDRTARREVLMVTDGVDNYDRAYDPEDPYVDAAVNDSVRAGLVVYSIYWKDMGRANNTWYQNNAGQNLLLTVTQATGGHSYWEGMGNPVSLQPFLQDLRRRLNHQYELSFSAPSSGKPEVESLKVDLKVPSAKVDAPQRVFVTSAASARE
;
A
#
# COMPACT_ATOMS: atom_id res chain seq x y z
N MET A 1 -1.77 64.44 73.57
CA MET A 1 -0.88 63.46 72.93
C MET A 1 -1.47 62.06 73.12
N LYS A 2 -1.29 61.23 72.09
CA LYS A 2 -1.98 59.98 71.69
C LYS A 2 -2.53 59.04 72.78
N ARG A 3 -3.78 58.59 72.54
CA ARG A 3 -4.47 57.44 73.16
C ARG A 3 -3.92 56.14 72.55
N ILE A 4 -3.62 55.13 73.37
CA ILE A 4 -3.28 53.78 72.91
C ILE A 4 -4.53 52.91 73.11
N ALA A 5 -5.07 52.41 72.01
CA ALA A 5 -6.14 51.42 71.97
C ALA A 5 -5.57 50.09 71.47
N LEU A 6 -6.05 49.03 72.13
CA LEU A 6 -5.73 47.62 71.94
C LEU A 6 -6.29 47.11 70.60
N ALA A 7 -5.55 46.24 69.90
CA ALA A 7 -6.07 45.49 68.76
C ALA A 7 -5.70 44.01 68.86
N LEU A 8 -6.73 43.16 68.97
CA LEU A 8 -6.67 41.70 68.83
C LEU A 8 -6.38 41.33 67.36
N ALA A 9 -5.47 40.38 67.14
CA ALA A 9 -5.25 39.76 65.84
C ALA A 9 -6.08 38.47 65.72
N LEU A 10 -7.01 38.43 64.77
CA LEU A 10 -7.67 37.23 64.27
C LEU A 10 -6.86 36.69 63.07
N THR A 11 -6.31 35.49 63.20
CA THR A 11 -5.73 34.74 62.07
C THR A 11 -6.78 33.84 61.45
N ALA A 12 -7.24 34.18 60.25
CA ALA A 12 -8.05 33.31 59.40
C ALA A 12 -7.13 32.41 58.55
N GLY A 13 -7.27 31.08 58.69
CA GLY A 13 -6.57 30.11 57.87
C GLY A 13 -7.30 29.90 56.53
N THR A 14 -6.60 30.12 55.43
CA THR A 14 -7.06 29.80 54.07
C THR A 14 -6.69 28.36 53.71
N VAL A 15 -7.69 27.51 53.49
CA VAL A 15 -7.52 26.18 52.89
C VAL A 15 -7.45 26.35 51.37
N LEU A 16 -6.29 26.10 50.79
CA LEU A 16 -6.12 25.98 49.33
C LEU A 16 -6.63 24.60 48.89
N ALA A 17 -7.83 24.57 48.32
CA ALA A 17 -8.31 23.38 47.60
C ALA A 17 -7.56 23.28 46.26
N ALA A 18 -6.59 22.37 46.18
CA ALA A 18 -6.00 21.96 44.92
C ALA A 18 -6.98 21.05 44.18
N SER A 19 -7.68 21.60 43.19
CA SER A 19 -8.47 20.81 42.26
C SER A 19 -7.53 19.91 41.46
N PRO A 20 -7.75 18.58 41.37
CA PRO A 20 -7.00 17.75 40.46
C PRO A 20 -7.37 18.19 39.03
N THR A 21 -6.42 18.80 38.33
CA THR A 21 -6.48 18.96 36.88
C THR A 21 -6.40 17.58 36.26
N PHE A 22 -7.54 16.95 36.01
CA PHE A 22 -7.63 15.90 35.02
C PHE A 22 -7.27 16.52 33.68
N GLY A 23 -6.11 16.17 33.12
CA GLY A 23 -5.74 16.57 31.78
C GLY A 23 -6.85 16.14 30.82
N GLN A 24 -7.50 17.10 30.16
CA GLN A 24 -8.30 16.82 28.98
C GLN A 24 -7.39 16.07 28.01
N LYS A 25 -7.73 14.82 27.68
CA LYS A 25 -7.28 14.23 26.41
C LYS A 25 -7.81 15.19 25.34
N THR A 26 -6.95 16.07 24.84
CA THR A 26 -7.24 16.78 23.61
C THR A 26 -7.43 15.70 22.58
N ASP A 27 -8.57 15.64 21.92
CA ASP A 27 -8.78 14.72 20.80
C ASP A 27 -7.76 15.10 19.72
N GLN A 28 -6.63 14.39 19.71
CA GLN A 28 -5.55 14.67 18.78
C GLN A 28 -6.02 14.26 17.39
N THR A 29 -5.91 15.18 16.44
CA THR A 29 -6.25 14.93 15.04
C THR A 29 -5.01 14.52 14.26
N GLY A 30 -5.08 13.35 13.65
CA GLY A 30 -4.11 12.86 12.69
C GLY A 30 -4.55 13.17 11.26
N GLN A 31 -3.60 13.05 10.34
CA GLN A 31 -3.82 13.15 8.91
C GLN A 31 -3.26 11.92 8.22
N GLY A 32 -3.93 11.49 7.14
CA GLY A 32 -3.47 10.41 6.30
C GLY A 32 -3.79 10.68 4.84
N ARG A 33 -3.13 9.91 3.98
CA ARG A 33 -3.35 9.89 2.54
C ARG A 33 -3.52 8.46 2.06
N ALA A 34 -4.33 8.27 1.04
CA ALA A 34 -4.60 6.98 0.43
C ALA A 34 -4.81 7.16 -1.08
N VAL A 35 -4.45 6.15 -1.86
CA VAL A 35 -4.78 6.08 -3.29
C VAL A 35 -6.04 5.25 -3.44
N VAL A 36 -7.06 5.79 -4.10
CA VAL A 36 -8.31 5.09 -4.42
C VAL A 36 -8.40 4.93 -5.93
N THR A 37 -8.66 3.72 -6.40
CA THR A 37 -8.87 3.46 -7.82
C THR A 37 -10.37 3.41 -8.12
N ILE A 38 -10.83 4.17 -9.10
CA ILE A 38 -12.22 4.17 -9.57
C ILE A 38 -12.25 3.74 -11.03
N LEU A 39 -12.53 2.47 -11.29
CA LEU A 39 -12.58 1.92 -12.64
C LEU A 39 -14.02 1.94 -13.19
N PRO A 40 -14.26 2.45 -14.41
CA PRO A 40 -15.53 2.23 -15.09
C PRO A 40 -15.79 0.72 -15.24
N SER A 41 -17.06 0.32 -15.12
CA SER A 41 -17.47 -1.09 -15.22
C SER A 41 -17.11 -1.71 -16.57
N HIS A 42 -17.14 -0.93 -17.65
CA HIS A 42 -16.71 -1.34 -18.98
C HIS A 42 -15.60 -0.42 -19.52
N PRO A 43 -14.65 -0.92 -20.34
CA PRO A 43 -13.50 -0.15 -20.81
C PRO A 43 -13.82 1.17 -21.53
N ASN A 44 -15.01 1.26 -22.15
CA ASN A 44 -15.44 2.41 -22.94
C ASN A 44 -16.46 3.29 -22.20
N ASP A 45 -16.77 2.99 -20.94
CA ASP A 45 -17.67 3.79 -20.15
C ASP A 45 -16.94 5.05 -19.67
N ASN A 46 -17.61 6.20 -19.78
CA ASN A 46 -17.13 7.40 -19.12
C ASN A 46 -17.44 7.30 -17.63
N LEU A 47 -16.44 7.54 -16.78
CA LEU A 47 -16.71 7.81 -15.37
C LEU A 47 -17.66 9.00 -15.28
N GLY A 48 -18.82 8.79 -14.65
CA GLY A 48 -19.71 9.87 -14.29
C GLY A 48 -19.06 10.80 -13.26
N GLN A 49 -19.83 11.77 -12.74
CA GLN A 49 -19.34 12.66 -11.69
C GLN A 49 -18.98 11.84 -10.44
N VAL A 50 -17.70 11.90 -10.05
CA VAL A 50 -17.21 11.26 -8.82
C VAL A 50 -17.61 12.11 -7.61
N PRO A 51 -18.36 11.55 -6.64
CA PRO A 51 -18.77 12.27 -5.44
C PRO A 51 -17.56 12.78 -4.63
N GLN A 52 -17.61 14.05 -4.23
CA GLN A 52 -16.56 14.68 -3.43
C GLN A 52 -16.76 14.51 -1.92
N GLY A 53 -18.01 14.27 -1.49
CA GLY A 53 -18.37 14.02 -0.10
C GLY A 53 -18.84 12.58 0.09
N PHE A 54 -18.08 11.80 0.85
CA PHE A 54 -18.41 10.42 1.20
C PHE A 54 -17.94 10.12 2.63
N LYS A 55 -18.47 9.04 3.20
CA LYS A 55 -18.13 8.65 4.57
C LYS A 55 -16.83 7.85 4.54
N LEU A 56 -15.95 8.14 5.49
CA LEU A 56 -14.82 7.27 5.78
C LEU A 56 -14.70 7.05 7.28
N LYS A 57 -14.17 5.88 7.64
CA LYS A 57 -13.84 5.53 9.01
C LYS A 57 -12.38 5.12 9.10
N VAL A 58 -11.71 5.63 10.11
CA VAL A 58 -10.35 5.21 10.48
C VAL A 58 -10.40 4.63 11.88
N ASN A 59 -9.89 3.41 12.05
CA ASN A 59 -9.97 2.68 13.31
C ASN A 59 -11.41 2.63 13.88
N GLY A 60 -12.38 2.40 12.99
CA GLY A 60 -13.82 2.37 13.31
C GLY A 60 -14.47 3.72 13.64
N LYS A 61 -13.72 4.81 13.76
CA LYS A 61 -14.21 6.16 14.09
C LYS A 61 -14.46 6.98 12.82
N ASP A 62 -15.46 7.86 12.86
CA ASP A 62 -15.75 8.75 11.75
C ASP A 62 -14.59 9.74 11.52
N SER A 63 -14.26 9.94 10.25
CA SER A 63 -13.16 10.77 9.79
C SER A 63 -13.62 11.70 8.68
N THR A 64 -12.87 12.76 8.41
CA THR A 64 -13.27 13.83 7.47
C THR A 64 -12.41 13.80 6.21
N VAL A 65 -13.05 13.68 5.04
CA VAL A 65 -12.39 13.89 3.74
C VAL A 65 -11.92 15.34 3.66
N MET A 66 -10.62 15.53 3.41
CA MET A 66 -10.01 16.85 3.25
C MET A 66 -9.84 17.21 1.76
N ASN A 67 -9.42 16.24 0.95
CA ASN A 67 -9.29 16.38 -0.50
C ASN A 67 -9.56 15.03 -1.17
N PHE A 68 -10.18 15.07 -2.35
CA PHE A 68 -10.37 13.89 -3.20
C PHE A 68 -10.22 14.24 -4.68
N THR A 69 -8.98 14.18 -5.18
CA THR A 69 -8.63 14.67 -6.52
C THR A 69 -8.06 13.57 -7.41
N PRO A 70 -8.38 13.57 -8.71
CA PRO A 70 -7.73 12.68 -9.67
C PRO A 70 -6.21 12.86 -9.64
N LEU A 71 -5.48 11.76 -9.66
CA LEU A 71 -4.03 11.74 -9.80
C LEU A 71 -3.67 11.78 -11.29
N GLN A 72 -2.92 12.80 -11.71
CA GLN A 72 -2.48 12.95 -13.10
C GLN A 72 -0.96 12.76 -13.17
N GLU A 73 -0.45 12.30 -14.31
CA GLU A 73 1.01 12.09 -14.47
C GLU A 73 1.82 13.38 -14.26
N SER A 74 1.24 14.56 -14.53
CA SER A 74 1.94 15.85 -14.44
C SER A 74 2.22 16.31 -13.00
N ASN A 75 1.40 15.90 -12.04
CA ASN A 75 1.51 16.31 -10.64
C ASN A 75 1.80 15.13 -9.69
N SER A 76 1.69 13.89 -10.17
CA SER A 76 1.95 12.70 -9.40
C SER A 76 2.49 11.60 -10.32
N PRO A 77 3.75 11.65 -10.76
CA PRO A 77 4.29 10.68 -11.72
C PRO A 77 4.24 9.25 -11.15
N VAL A 78 4.15 8.24 -12.01
CA VAL A 78 4.21 6.83 -11.58
C VAL A 78 5.66 6.33 -11.48
N GLU A 79 5.97 5.69 -10.37
CA GLU A 79 7.13 4.83 -10.20
C GLU A 79 6.65 3.39 -9.95
N LEU A 80 6.90 2.50 -10.92
CA LEU A 80 6.44 1.13 -10.89
C LEU A 80 7.62 0.16 -10.74
N VAL A 81 7.58 -0.71 -9.74
CA VAL A 81 8.52 -1.83 -9.62
C VAL A 81 7.80 -3.13 -9.98
N LEU A 82 8.28 -3.82 -11.02
CA LEU A 82 7.87 -5.19 -11.31
C LEU A 82 8.77 -6.10 -10.46
N LEU A 83 8.19 -6.67 -9.40
CA LEU A 83 8.86 -7.54 -8.46
C LEU A 83 8.57 -9.00 -8.83
N ILE A 84 9.52 -9.64 -9.50
CA ILE A 84 9.39 -10.98 -10.08
C ILE A 84 9.97 -12.01 -9.12
N ASP A 85 9.27 -13.10 -8.89
CA ASP A 85 9.80 -14.17 -8.04
C ASP A 85 11.04 -14.83 -8.67
N GLY A 86 12.18 -14.83 -7.97
CA GLY A 86 13.40 -15.49 -8.42
C GLY A 86 13.26 -17.02 -8.54
N GLY A 87 12.28 -17.61 -7.87
CA GLY A 87 11.91 -19.03 -7.96
C GLY A 87 10.84 -19.32 -9.01
N ALA A 88 10.26 -18.29 -9.63
CA ALA A 88 9.28 -18.45 -10.70
C ALA A 88 9.78 -19.46 -11.74
N ARG A 89 8.88 -20.32 -12.22
CA ARG A 89 9.23 -21.28 -13.27
C ARG A 89 9.79 -20.56 -14.48
N SER A 90 10.80 -21.15 -15.13
CA SER A 90 11.35 -20.65 -16.40
C SER A 90 10.28 -20.47 -17.49
N SER A 91 9.11 -21.10 -17.35
CA SER A 91 7.94 -20.82 -18.17
C SER A 91 7.47 -19.36 -18.11
N LEU A 92 7.87 -18.56 -17.11
CA LEU A 92 7.65 -17.10 -17.12
C LEU A 92 8.33 -16.43 -18.32
N GLY A 93 9.42 -17.01 -18.83
CA GLY A 93 10.07 -16.57 -20.05
C GLY A 93 9.15 -16.51 -21.27
N THR A 94 8.08 -17.30 -21.31
CA THR A 94 7.08 -17.23 -22.41
C THR A 94 6.25 -15.95 -22.38
N GLN A 95 6.30 -15.21 -21.28
CA GLN A 95 5.56 -13.97 -21.05
C GLN A 95 6.42 -12.71 -21.26
N PHE A 96 7.69 -12.85 -21.65
CA PHE A 96 8.59 -11.71 -21.77
C PHE A 96 8.14 -10.72 -22.84
N ASN A 97 7.53 -11.19 -23.93
CA ASN A 97 6.96 -10.31 -24.95
C ASN A 97 5.81 -9.45 -24.38
N ASP A 98 5.00 -10.00 -23.47
CA ASP A 98 3.92 -9.25 -22.82
C ASP A 98 4.50 -8.17 -21.88
N ILE A 99 5.54 -8.51 -21.11
CA ILE A 99 6.26 -7.57 -20.24
C ILE A 99 6.95 -6.47 -21.05
N GLU A 100 7.65 -6.85 -22.13
CA GLU A 100 8.33 -5.92 -23.04
C GLU A 100 7.34 -4.93 -23.66
N THR A 101 6.22 -5.44 -24.16
CA THR A 101 5.15 -4.61 -24.73
C THR A 101 4.60 -3.65 -23.68
N PHE A 102 4.30 -4.15 -22.47
CA PHE A 102 3.82 -3.31 -21.38
C PHE A 102 4.79 -2.17 -21.04
N VAL A 103 6.09 -2.48 -20.83
CA VAL A 103 7.11 -1.46 -20.51
C VAL A 103 7.22 -0.41 -21.62
N LYS A 104 7.19 -0.83 -22.89
CA LYS A 104 7.29 0.08 -24.04
C LYS A 104 6.05 0.96 -24.25
N GLU A 105 4.88 0.48 -23.85
CA GLU A 105 3.61 1.21 -23.99
C GLU A 105 3.23 2.05 -22.76
N MET A 106 4.07 2.09 -21.70
CA MET A 106 3.82 2.97 -20.56
C MET A 106 4.04 4.45 -20.94
N PRO A 107 3.30 5.39 -20.32
CA PRO A 107 3.48 6.82 -20.59
C PRO A 107 4.94 7.26 -20.37
N PRO A 108 5.48 8.22 -21.16
CA PRO A 108 6.88 8.64 -21.05
C PRO A 108 7.32 9.21 -19.69
N GLY A 109 6.36 9.63 -18.85
CA GLY A 109 6.61 10.13 -17.50
C GLY A 109 6.71 9.02 -16.44
N THR A 110 6.26 7.80 -16.76
CA THR A 110 6.32 6.66 -15.85
C THR A 110 7.73 6.11 -15.79
N LYS A 111 8.28 5.97 -14.59
CA LYS A 111 9.54 5.26 -14.37
C LYS A 111 9.26 3.84 -13.93
N ILE A 112 10.02 2.90 -14.47
CA ILE A 112 9.86 1.48 -14.20
C ILE A 112 11.21 0.90 -13.75
N ALA A 113 11.18 -0.07 -12.87
CA ALA A 113 12.32 -0.91 -12.56
C ALA A 113 11.91 -2.39 -12.51
N LEU A 114 12.85 -3.26 -12.89
CA LEU A 114 12.71 -4.70 -12.70
C LEU A 114 13.52 -5.12 -11.48
N ALA A 115 12.89 -5.84 -10.56
CA ALA A 115 13.55 -6.44 -9.40
C ALA A 115 13.15 -7.90 -9.25
N TYR A 116 14.06 -8.72 -8.72
CA TYR A 116 13.82 -10.13 -8.44
C TYR A 116 13.79 -10.38 -6.94
N MET A 117 12.89 -11.26 -6.51
CA MET A 117 12.80 -11.72 -5.14
C MET A 117 13.90 -12.76 -4.90
N GLU A 118 14.93 -12.38 -4.15
CA GLU A 118 16.08 -13.24 -3.87
C GLU A 118 16.42 -13.19 -2.38
N ASN A 119 16.39 -14.35 -1.72
CA ASN A 119 16.78 -14.48 -0.30
C ASN A 119 16.11 -13.47 0.64
N GLY A 120 14.83 -13.14 0.41
CA GLY A 120 14.07 -12.20 1.22
C GLY A 120 14.32 -10.72 0.92
N ARG A 121 14.94 -10.41 -0.24
CA ARG A 121 15.25 -9.05 -0.67
C ARG A 121 14.73 -8.77 -2.08
N ALA A 122 14.45 -7.50 -2.36
CA ALA A 122 14.17 -7.02 -3.72
C ALA A 122 15.48 -6.63 -4.41
N VAL A 123 16.01 -7.52 -5.24
CA VAL A 123 17.27 -7.30 -5.97
C VAL A 123 16.97 -6.64 -7.32
N PHE A 124 17.31 -5.36 -7.44
CA PHE A 124 17.12 -4.59 -8.68
C PHE A 124 18.04 -5.08 -9.80
N ALA A 125 17.45 -5.47 -10.93
CA ALA A 125 18.15 -5.81 -12.16
C ALA A 125 18.30 -4.61 -13.11
N SER A 126 17.55 -3.54 -12.87
CA SER A 126 17.68 -2.25 -13.53
C SER A 126 17.41 -1.10 -12.56
N GLN A 127 17.98 0.06 -12.83
CA GLN A 127 17.61 1.29 -12.11
C GLN A 127 16.23 1.76 -12.55
N LEU A 128 15.56 2.48 -11.67
CA LEU A 128 14.28 3.13 -11.98
C LEU A 128 14.46 4.15 -13.12
N SER A 129 13.86 3.87 -14.28
CA SER A 129 14.04 4.66 -15.49
C SER A 129 12.75 4.76 -16.30
N SER A 130 12.54 5.88 -16.99
CA SER A 130 11.48 6.01 -18.00
C SER A 130 11.92 5.58 -19.40
N ASN A 131 13.19 5.18 -19.56
CA ASN A 131 13.71 4.62 -20.80
C ASN A 131 13.47 3.10 -20.83
N ALA A 132 12.53 2.67 -21.67
CA ALA A 132 12.18 1.26 -21.81
C ALA A 132 13.39 0.35 -22.11
N ASP A 133 14.34 0.79 -22.93
CA ASP A 133 15.51 -0.02 -23.28
C ASP A 133 16.48 -0.19 -22.11
N GLU A 134 16.53 0.76 -21.18
CA GLU A 134 17.32 0.63 -19.94
C GLU A 134 16.64 -0.33 -18.96
N VAL A 135 15.31 -0.22 -18.83
CA VAL A 135 14.52 -1.09 -17.95
C VAL A 135 14.62 -2.55 -18.40
N LEU A 136 14.46 -2.81 -19.70
CA LEU A 136 14.39 -4.15 -20.28
C LEU A 136 15.74 -4.89 -20.29
N LYS A 137 16.87 -4.19 -20.10
CA LYS A 137 18.17 -4.86 -19.86
C LYS A 137 18.16 -5.72 -18.59
N GLY A 138 17.30 -5.40 -17.63
CA GLY A 138 17.10 -6.19 -16.40
C GLY A 138 16.18 -7.41 -16.58
N LEU A 139 15.55 -7.58 -17.74
CA LEU A 139 14.63 -8.70 -17.96
C LEU A 139 15.43 -9.96 -18.34
N HIS A 140 15.36 -10.98 -17.49
CA HIS A 140 16.00 -12.26 -17.72
C HIS A 140 15.24 -13.37 -17.02
N LEU A 141 15.52 -14.63 -17.39
CA LEU A 141 14.92 -15.77 -16.73
C LEU A 141 15.27 -15.77 -15.24
N SER A 142 14.27 -16.06 -14.42
CA SER A 142 14.45 -16.40 -13.01
C SER A 142 15.33 -17.64 -12.89
N SER A 143 16.11 -17.72 -11.80
CA SER A 143 16.99 -18.86 -11.55
C SER A 143 16.20 -20.17 -11.40
N GLY A 144 14.95 -20.09 -10.94
CA GLY A 144 14.01 -21.21 -10.91
C GLY A 144 14.42 -22.32 -9.94
N PHE A 145 15.23 -21.99 -8.93
CA PHE A 145 15.64 -22.93 -7.89
C PHE A 145 14.59 -22.92 -6.76
N PRO A 146 14.02 -24.07 -6.37
CA PRO A 146 13.11 -24.10 -5.22
C PRO A 146 13.76 -23.49 -3.98
N GLY A 147 13.09 -22.51 -3.37
CA GLY A 147 13.61 -21.79 -2.20
C GLY A 147 14.61 -20.67 -2.52
N SER A 148 14.76 -20.26 -3.78
CA SER A 148 15.53 -19.05 -4.13
C SER A 148 14.91 -17.78 -3.54
N ASN A 149 13.60 -17.79 -3.31
CA ASN A 149 12.90 -16.79 -2.53
C ASN A 149 12.56 -17.36 -1.14
N ALA A 150 12.92 -16.60 -0.11
CA ALA A 150 12.65 -16.95 1.28
C ALA A 150 11.16 -16.73 1.61
N SER A 151 10.64 -15.55 1.28
CA SER A 151 9.22 -15.20 1.35
C SER A 151 8.99 -13.97 0.47
N PRO A 152 7.95 -13.95 -0.38
CA PRO A 152 7.61 -12.76 -1.17
C PRO A 152 7.32 -11.54 -0.27
N TYR A 153 6.90 -11.77 0.98
CA TYR A 153 6.58 -10.72 1.95
C TYR A 153 7.83 -10.09 2.56
N PHE A 154 8.92 -10.85 2.75
CA PHE A 154 10.23 -10.28 3.09
C PHE A 154 10.74 -9.37 1.98
N CYS A 155 10.66 -9.82 0.73
CA CYS A 155 11.10 -9.04 -0.42
C CYS A 155 10.28 -7.74 -0.58
N LEU A 156 8.96 -7.80 -0.35
CA LEU A 156 8.09 -6.62 -0.37
C LEU A 156 8.41 -5.65 0.77
N SER A 157 8.62 -6.16 1.99
CA SER A 157 9.02 -5.35 3.15
C SER A 157 10.38 -4.67 2.94
N ASP A 158 11.37 -5.40 2.39
CA ASP A 158 12.67 -4.86 1.99
C ASP A 158 12.50 -3.73 0.96
N LEU A 159 11.73 -3.97 -0.11
CA LEU A 159 11.42 -2.96 -1.13
C LEU A 159 10.76 -1.70 -0.55
N ALA A 160 9.79 -1.86 0.35
CA ALA A 160 9.12 -0.74 1.00
C ALA A 160 10.08 0.11 1.85
N LYS A 161 11.00 -0.54 2.56
CA LYS A 161 12.01 0.13 3.39
C LYS A 161 13.12 0.78 2.57
N SER A 162 13.40 0.27 1.38
CA SER A 162 14.50 0.72 0.52
C SER A 162 14.03 1.16 -0.87
N TRP A 163 12.88 1.84 -0.95
CA TRP A 163 12.37 2.34 -2.22
C TRP A 163 13.44 3.16 -2.95
N PRO A 164 13.71 2.92 -4.25
CA PRO A 164 14.91 3.43 -4.93
C PRO A 164 14.86 4.95 -5.21
N SER A 165 13.73 5.60 -4.99
CA SER A 165 13.50 7.01 -5.27
C SER A 165 13.17 7.82 -4.02
N HIS A 166 13.64 9.07 -4.01
CA HIS A 166 13.31 10.06 -2.98
C HIS A 166 12.22 11.05 -3.43
N ASP A 167 11.65 10.86 -4.62
CA ASP A 167 10.51 11.67 -5.07
C ASP A 167 9.27 11.34 -4.22
N ARG A 168 8.83 12.32 -3.43
CA ARG A 168 7.65 12.19 -2.56
C ARG A 168 6.34 12.53 -3.27
N THR A 169 6.42 13.05 -4.49
CA THR A 169 5.23 13.35 -5.32
C THR A 169 4.84 12.15 -6.17
N ALA A 170 5.75 11.21 -6.38
CA ALA A 170 5.53 10.02 -7.16
C ALA A 170 4.56 9.03 -6.48
N ARG A 171 3.68 8.43 -7.28
CA ARG A 171 2.89 7.26 -6.90
C ARG A 171 3.79 6.04 -6.96
N ARG A 172 3.87 5.31 -5.86
CA ARG A 172 4.73 4.13 -5.74
C ARG A 172 3.89 2.88 -5.91
N GLU A 173 4.13 2.20 -7.01
CA GLU A 173 3.31 1.08 -7.47
C GLU A 173 4.18 -0.17 -7.53
N VAL A 174 3.67 -1.30 -7.05
CA VAL A 174 4.38 -2.58 -7.12
C VAL A 174 3.51 -3.59 -7.84
N LEU A 175 4.07 -4.28 -8.83
CA LEU A 175 3.47 -5.46 -9.42
C LEU A 175 4.28 -6.69 -9.00
N MET A 176 3.73 -7.49 -8.08
CA MET A 176 4.33 -8.76 -7.68
C MET A 176 3.94 -9.87 -8.67
N VAL A 177 4.90 -10.69 -9.10
CA VAL A 177 4.64 -11.89 -9.90
C VAL A 177 5.24 -13.09 -9.16
N THR A 178 4.41 -13.79 -8.38
CA THR A 178 4.82 -14.84 -7.42
C THR A 178 3.63 -15.77 -7.13
N ASP A 179 3.86 -16.92 -6.51
CA ASP A 179 2.78 -17.79 -6.04
C ASP A 179 2.21 -17.37 -4.68
N GLY A 180 2.85 -16.40 -4.02
CA GLY A 180 2.37 -15.83 -2.75
C GLY A 180 2.58 -16.74 -1.55
N VAL A 181 3.32 -17.84 -1.70
CA VAL A 181 3.55 -18.77 -0.59
C VAL A 181 4.59 -18.20 0.36
N ASP A 182 4.23 -18.05 1.63
CA ASP A 182 5.24 -17.89 2.69
C ASP A 182 5.84 -19.26 3.02
N ASN A 183 7.15 -19.42 2.83
CA ASN A 183 7.82 -20.70 3.09
C ASN A 183 8.13 -20.93 4.57
N TYR A 184 8.03 -19.89 5.42
CA TYR A 184 8.21 -19.95 6.87
C TYR A 184 6.91 -20.24 7.60
N ASP A 185 5.76 -19.88 7.02
CA ASP A 185 4.45 -20.36 7.42
C ASP A 185 3.71 -21.01 6.25
N ARG A 186 3.95 -22.31 6.05
CA ARG A 186 3.41 -23.06 4.91
C ARG A 186 1.92 -23.41 5.06
N ALA A 187 1.34 -23.20 6.23
CA ALA A 187 -0.10 -23.29 6.44
C ALA A 187 -0.72 -21.92 6.16
N TYR A 188 -1.98 -21.88 5.74
CA TYR A 188 -2.66 -20.58 5.68
C TYR A 188 -2.84 -20.07 7.10
N ASP A 189 -2.10 -19.03 7.46
CA ASP A 189 -2.34 -18.23 8.65
C ASP A 189 -2.88 -16.85 8.24
N PRO A 190 -4.18 -16.55 8.46
CA PRO A 190 -4.71 -15.20 8.26
C PRO A 190 -4.01 -14.14 9.12
N GLU A 191 -3.30 -14.54 10.18
CA GLU A 191 -2.54 -13.68 11.09
C GLU A 191 -1.01 -13.79 10.86
N ASP A 192 -0.60 -14.24 9.66
CA ASP A 192 0.82 -14.37 9.30
C ASP A 192 1.59 -13.05 9.61
N PRO A 193 2.54 -13.09 10.56
CA PRO A 193 3.24 -11.89 11.02
C PRO A 193 4.14 -11.27 9.94
N TYR A 194 4.58 -12.05 8.95
CA TYR A 194 5.40 -11.57 7.84
C TYR A 194 4.55 -10.85 6.81
N VAL A 195 3.32 -11.32 6.58
CA VAL A 195 2.33 -10.63 5.76
C VAL A 195 1.91 -9.31 6.42
N ASP A 196 1.60 -9.29 7.72
CA ASP A 196 1.26 -8.04 8.42
C ASP A 196 2.45 -7.06 8.44
N ALA A 197 3.68 -7.54 8.63
CA ALA A 197 4.87 -6.69 8.52
C ALA A 197 5.01 -6.07 7.12
N ALA A 198 4.86 -6.87 6.05
CA ALA A 198 4.92 -6.37 4.68
C ALA A 198 3.80 -5.36 4.38
N VAL A 199 2.58 -5.59 4.89
CA VAL A 199 1.46 -4.64 4.82
C VAL A 199 1.82 -3.34 5.52
N ASN A 200 2.29 -3.41 6.77
CA ASN A 200 2.60 -2.22 7.55
C ASN A 200 3.72 -1.39 6.90
N ASP A 201 4.78 -2.06 6.41
CA ASP A 201 5.89 -1.39 5.73
C ASP A 201 5.44 -0.77 4.40
N SER A 202 4.64 -1.50 3.60
CA SER A 202 4.10 -1.00 2.33
C SER A 202 3.20 0.23 2.54
N VAL A 203 2.28 0.17 3.50
CA VAL A 203 1.37 1.28 3.82
C VAL A 203 2.14 2.50 4.34
N ARG A 204 3.17 2.31 5.18
CA ARG A 204 4.04 3.40 5.64
C ARG A 204 4.84 4.03 4.51
N ALA A 205 5.28 3.23 3.54
CA ALA A 205 6.03 3.67 2.38
C ALA A 205 5.15 4.27 1.26
N GLY A 206 3.82 4.23 1.42
CA GLY A 206 2.86 4.71 0.43
C GLY A 206 2.77 3.84 -0.82
N LEU A 207 3.08 2.54 -0.70
CA LEU A 207 3.00 1.60 -1.81
C LEU A 207 1.56 1.16 -2.06
N VAL A 208 1.17 1.10 -3.32
CA VAL A 208 -0.01 0.37 -3.79
C VAL A 208 0.48 -0.92 -4.45
N VAL A 209 0.02 -2.06 -3.93
CA VAL A 209 0.53 -3.37 -4.35
C VAL A 209 -0.50 -4.08 -5.19
N TYR A 210 -0.07 -4.48 -6.39
CA TYR A 210 -0.75 -5.39 -7.29
C TYR A 210 -0.02 -6.73 -7.29
N SER A 211 -0.74 -7.81 -7.62
CA SER A 211 -0.13 -9.13 -7.74
C SER A 211 -0.70 -9.90 -8.93
N ILE A 212 0.13 -10.68 -9.60
CA ILE A 212 -0.29 -11.72 -10.53
C ILE A 212 0.22 -13.03 -9.98
N TYR A 213 -0.69 -13.96 -9.70
CA TYR A 213 -0.29 -15.28 -9.27
C TYR A 213 0.50 -16.01 -10.37
N TRP A 214 1.68 -16.51 -10.00
CA TRP A 214 2.54 -17.30 -10.89
C TRP A 214 3.29 -18.38 -10.11
N LYS A 215 3.07 -19.64 -10.46
CA LYS A 215 3.70 -20.79 -9.79
C LYS A 215 5.23 -20.75 -9.82
N ASP A 216 5.84 -21.07 -8.68
CA ASP A 216 7.26 -21.39 -8.51
C ASP A 216 7.59 -22.86 -8.91
N MET A 217 8.88 -23.16 -9.12
CA MET A 217 9.49 -24.50 -9.19
C MET A 217 9.59 -25.21 -7.82
N GLY A 218 8.59 -25.13 -6.95
CA GLY A 218 8.52 -25.91 -5.70
C GLY A 218 7.83 -27.29 -5.86
N ARG A 219 8.37 -28.35 -5.22
CA ARG A 219 7.67 -29.66 -5.04
C ARG A 219 6.37 -29.54 -4.22
N ALA A 220 6.19 -28.42 -3.52
CA ALA A 220 5.02 -28.10 -2.69
C ALA A 220 3.79 -27.65 -3.51
N ASN A 221 3.96 -27.21 -4.78
CA ASN A 221 2.87 -26.69 -5.64
C ASN A 221 1.83 -27.74 -6.12
N ASN A 222 1.74 -28.88 -5.45
CA ASN A 222 0.87 -30.01 -5.78
C ASN A 222 -0.29 -30.22 -4.79
N THR A 223 -0.41 -29.42 -3.73
CA THR A 223 -1.58 -29.48 -2.84
C THR A 223 -2.53 -28.32 -3.12
N TRP A 224 -3.82 -28.62 -3.29
CA TRP A 224 -4.89 -27.63 -3.49
C TRP A 224 -4.88 -26.53 -2.42
N TYR A 225 -4.48 -26.91 -1.20
CA TYR A 225 -4.42 -26.04 -0.02
C TYR A 225 -3.38 -24.90 -0.15
N GLN A 226 -2.19 -25.17 -0.69
CA GLN A 226 -1.13 -24.15 -0.78
C GLN A 226 -1.37 -23.12 -1.89
N ASN A 227 -1.99 -23.52 -3.02
CA ASN A 227 -2.40 -22.56 -4.06
C ASN A 227 -3.47 -21.59 -3.54
N ASN A 228 -4.38 -22.07 -2.68
CA ASN A 228 -5.41 -21.23 -2.07
C ASN A 228 -4.82 -20.30 -1.00
N ALA A 229 -3.88 -20.80 -0.18
CA ALA A 229 -3.20 -20.02 0.84
C ALA A 229 -2.43 -18.83 0.24
N GLY A 230 -1.54 -19.07 -0.72
CA GLY A 230 -0.72 -17.99 -1.31
C GLY A 230 -1.54 -16.93 -2.04
N GLN A 231 -2.58 -17.34 -2.79
CA GLN A 231 -3.51 -16.39 -3.42
C GLN A 231 -4.28 -15.55 -2.39
N ASN A 232 -4.69 -16.13 -1.26
CA ASN A 232 -5.34 -15.37 -0.18
C ASN A 232 -4.39 -14.38 0.49
N LEU A 233 -3.12 -14.75 0.71
CA LEU A 233 -2.15 -13.84 1.31
C LEU A 233 -1.79 -12.68 0.36
N LEU A 234 -1.68 -12.94 -0.95
CA LEU A 234 -1.59 -11.87 -1.96
C LEU A 234 -2.84 -10.97 -1.95
N LEU A 235 -4.03 -11.55 -1.79
CA LEU A 235 -5.26 -10.78 -1.66
C LEU A 235 -5.23 -9.87 -0.43
N THR A 236 -4.75 -10.36 0.72
CA THR A 236 -4.59 -9.56 1.95
C THR A 236 -3.72 -8.33 1.71
N VAL A 237 -2.55 -8.49 1.09
CA VAL A 237 -1.63 -7.37 0.82
C VAL A 237 -2.23 -6.36 -0.17
N THR A 238 -2.77 -6.85 -1.29
CA THR A 238 -3.35 -5.97 -2.33
C THR A 238 -4.55 -5.19 -1.79
N GLN A 239 -5.44 -5.81 -1.01
CA GLN A 239 -6.57 -5.12 -0.38
C GLN A 239 -6.13 -4.12 0.70
N ALA A 240 -5.12 -4.45 1.50
CA ALA A 240 -4.62 -3.55 2.54
C ALA A 240 -4.08 -2.24 1.94
N THR A 241 -3.40 -2.33 0.79
CA THR A 241 -2.74 -1.21 0.11
C THR A 241 -3.59 -0.53 -0.98
N GLY A 242 -4.77 -1.08 -1.31
CA GLY A 242 -5.69 -0.49 -2.29
C GLY A 242 -5.38 -0.86 -3.75
N GLY A 243 -4.51 -1.85 -3.96
CA GLY A 243 -4.23 -2.39 -5.29
C GLY A 243 -5.17 -3.54 -5.66
N HIS A 244 -4.68 -4.48 -6.48
CA HIS A 244 -5.52 -5.56 -7.01
C HIS A 244 -4.74 -6.87 -7.20
N SER A 245 -5.35 -7.98 -6.78
CA SER A 245 -4.85 -9.32 -7.07
C SER A 245 -5.46 -9.82 -8.38
N TYR A 246 -4.60 -10.17 -9.32
CA TYR A 246 -4.93 -10.70 -10.62
C TYR A 246 -4.86 -12.22 -10.63
N TRP A 247 -5.79 -12.80 -11.39
CA TRP A 247 -5.88 -14.22 -11.68
C TRP A 247 -6.15 -15.09 -10.45
N GLU A 248 -7.31 -15.74 -10.45
CA GLU A 248 -7.67 -16.78 -9.48
C GLU A 248 -7.74 -18.11 -10.22
N GLY A 249 -6.89 -19.07 -9.86
CA GLY A 249 -6.84 -20.34 -10.60
C GLY A 249 -5.85 -21.38 -10.10
N MET A 250 -5.94 -22.58 -10.69
CA MET A 250 -5.07 -23.72 -10.35
C MET A 250 -3.77 -23.80 -11.16
N GLY A 251 -3.55 -22.88 -12.11
CA GLY A 251 -2.40 -22.87 -13.01
C GLY A 251 -1.89 -21.45 -13.24
N ASN A 252 -0.84 -21.32 -14.05
CA ASN A 252 -0.40 -19.99 -14.49
C ASN A 252 -1.36 -19.48 -15.58
N PRO A 253 -1.60 -18.17 -15.64
CA PRO A 253 -2.33 -17.62 -16.77
C PRO A 253 -1.58 -17.88 -18.08
N VAL A 254 -2.33 -18.01 -19.16
CA VAL A 254 -1.76 -18.25 -20.51
C VAL A 254 -1.03 -17.02 -21.07
N SER A 255 -1.43 -15.83 -20.62
CA SER A 255 -0.88 -14.55 -21.02
C SER A 255 -0.93 -13.58 -19.84
N LEU A 256 0.08 -12.72 -19.69
CA LEU A 256 0.07 -11.60 -18.75
C LEU A 256 -0.61 -10.36 -19.33
N GLN A 257 -0.74 -10.28 -20.65
CA GLN A 257 -1.29 -9.14 -21.37
C GLN A 257 -2.60 -8.58 -20.79
N PRO A 258 -3.67 -9.36 -20.51
CA PRO A 258 -4.92 -8.78 -20.01
C PRO A 258 -4.76 -8.13 -18.62
N PHE A 259 -3.87 -8.66 -17.77
CA PHE A 259 -3.62 -8.10 -16.44
C PHE A 259 -2.75 -6.85 -16.52
N LEU A 260 -1.74 -6.85 -17.37
CA LEU A 260 -0.88 -5.68 -17.61
C LEU A 260 -1.67 -4.51 -18.25
N GLN A 261 -2.60 -4.82 -19.16
CA GLN A 261 -3.53 -3.82 -19.71
C GLN A 261 -4.47 -3.25 -18.65
N ASP A 262 -5.02 -4.09 -17.78
CA ASP A 262 -5.85 -3.62 -16.67
C ASP A 262 -5.05 -2.80 -15.65
N LEU A 263 -3.82 -3.20 -15.32
CA LEU A 263 -2.93 -2.43 -14.45
C LEU A 263 -2.72 -1.02 -15.03
N ARG A 264 -2.35 -0.92 -16.31
CA ARG A 264 -2.21 0.40 -16.97
C ARG A 264 -3.52 1.19 -16.88
N ARG A 265 -4.67 0.55 -17.09
CA ARG A 265 -5.97 1.21 -16.94
C ARG A 265 -6.15 1.74 -15.52
N ARG A 266 -5.88 0.94 -14.49
CA ARG A 266 -5.99 1.33 -13.08
C ARG A 266 -5.11 2.51 -12.73
N LEU A 267 -3.84 2.51 -13.16
CA LEU A 267 -2.90 3.60 -12.91
C LEU A 267 -3.39 4.95 -13.45
N ASN A 268 -4.24 4.95 -14.48
CA ASN A 268 -4.86 6.16 -15.05
C ASN A 268 -6.19 6.57 -14.38
N HIS A 269 -6.67 5.78 -13.42
CA HIS A 269 -7.98 5.94 -12.77
C HIS A 269 -7.85 6.07 -11.24
N GLN A 270 -6.71 6.57 -10.78
CA GLN A 270 -6.40 6.75 -9.36
C GLN A 270 -6.75 8.17 -8.88
N TYR A 271 -7.11 8.26 -7.60
CA TYR A 271 -7.47 9.48 -6.89
C TYR A 271 -6.70 9.55 -5.58
N GLU A 272 -6.21 10.73 -5.23
CA GLU A 272 -5.65 10.99 -3.90
C GLU A 272 -6.79 11.31 -2.94
N LEU A 273 -6.96 10.46 -1.94
CA LEU A 273 -7.79 10.74 -0.77
C LEU A 273 -6.88 11.25 0.35
N SER A 274 -7.04 12.51 0.74
CA SER A 274 -6.50 13.01 2.01
C SER A 274 -7.62 13.20 3.01
N PHE A 275 -7.36 12.89 4.28
CA PHE A 275 -8.36 12.96 5.33
C PHE A 275 -7.73 13.36 6.67
N SER A 276 -8.59 13.81 7.59
CA SER A 276 -8.26 13.92 9.01
C SER A 276 -9.03 12.87 9.80
N ALA A 277 -8.40 12.32 10.83
CA ALA A 277 -8.93 11.24 11.65
C ALA A 277 -8.57 11.44 13.13
N PRO A 278 -9.36 10.93 14.08
CA PRO A 278 -8.92 10.84 15.47
C PRO A 278 -7.65 9.99 15.57
N SER A 279 -6.64 10.48 16.30
CA SER A 279 -5.33 9.84 16.42
C SER A 279 -4.90 9.71 17.89
N SER A 280 -4.06 8.72 18.17
CA SER A 280 -3.37 8.57 19.45
C SER A 280 -2.17 9.52 19.62
N GLY A 281 -1.85 10.31 18.58
CA GLY A 281 -0.70 11.21 18.53
C GLY A 281 0.59 10.57 18.02
N LYS A 282 0.62 9.24 17.86
CA LYS A 282 1.76 8.50 17.31
C LYS A 282 1.50 8.13 15.85
N PRO A 283 2.54 8.11 14.99
CA PRO A 283 2.41 7.60 13.64
C PRO A 283 2.10 6.10 13.62
N GLU A 284 0.93 5.72 13.12
CA GLU A 284 0.44 4.35 13.17
C GLU A 284 -0.30 3.95 11.89
N VAL A 285 -0.25 2.66 11.57
CA VAL A 285 -1.03 2.08 10.48
C VAL A 285 -2.37 1.63 11.06
N GLU A 286 -3.45 2.12 10.47
CA GLU A 286 -4.81 1.96 10.98
C GLU A 286 -5.73 1.34 9.93
N SER A 287 -6.82 0.73 10.38
CA SER A 287 -7.88 0.29 9.46
C SER A 287 -8.55 1.49 8.81
N LEU A 288 -8.80 1.39 7.51
CA LEU A 288 -9.54 2.36 6.72
C LEU A 288 -10.76 1.69 6.10
N LYS A 289 -11.90 2.35 6.21
CA LYS A 289 -13.12 1.97 5.49
C LYS A 289 -13.65 3.18 4.74
N VAL A 290 -13.72 3.07 3.43
CA VAL A 290 -14.28 4.09 2.53
C VAL A 290 -15.66 3.63 2.05
N ASP A 291 -16.68 4.44 2.29
CA ASP A 291 -18.04 4.23 1.77
C ASP A 291 -18.29 5.21 0.62
N LEU A 292 -17.62 4.94 -0.50
CA LEU A 292 -17.76 5.67 -1.75
C LEU A 292 -18.43 4.77 -2.78
N LYS A 293 -19.54 5.25 -3.34
CA LYS A 293 -20.26 4.58 -4.43
C LYS A 293 -20.28 5.47 -5.65
N VAL A 294 -19.78 4.95 -6.76
CA VAL A 294 -19.79 5.63 -8.04
C VAL A 294 -20.65 4.80 -9.00
N PRO A 295 -21.73 5.36 -9.58
CA PRO A 295 -22.55 4.63 -10.54
C PRO A 295 -21.73 4.09 -11.70
N SER A 296 -21.98 2.84 -12.09
CA SER A 296 -21.29 2.15 -13.19
C SER A 296 -19.76 2.12 -13.07
N ALA A 297 -19.24 2.12 -11.84
CA ALA A 297 -17.82 1.99 -11.58
C ALA A 297 -17.54 1.09 -10.36
N LYS A 298 -16.40 0.41 -10.41
CA LYS A 298 -15.81 -0.32 -9.30
C LYS A 298 -14.86 0.61 -8.54
N VAL A 299 -15.00 0.64 -7.22
CA VAL A 299 -14.13 1.41 -6.33
C VAL A 299 -13.26 0.42 -5.55
N ASP A 300 -11.94 0.51 -5.75
CA ASP A 300 -10.95 -0.21 -4.97
C ASP A 300 -10.20 0.82 -4.09
N ALA A 301 -10.38 0.70 -2.77
CA ALA A 301 -9.78 1.58 -1.77
C ALA A 301 -8.99 0.74 -0.75
N PRO A 302 -7.89 1.27 -0.18
CA PRO A 302 -7.08 0.53 0.78
C PRO A 302 -7.86 0.26 2.06
N GLN A 303 -7.67 -0.92 2.62
CA GLN A 303 -8.20 -1.29 3.93
C GLN A 303 -7.30 -0.83 5.09
N ARG A 304 -6.07 -0.40 4.80
CA ARG A 304 -5.10 0.09 5.79
C ARG A 304 -4.51 1.41 5.34
N VAL A 305 -4.25 2.31 6.29
CA VAL A 305 -3.70 3.62 5.99
C VAL A 305 -2.73 4.07 7.06
N PHE A 306 -1.69 4.81 6.68
CA PHE A 306 -0.77 5.41 7.62
C PHE A 306 -1.31 6.77 8.07
N VAL A 307 -1.51 6.91 9.38
CA VAL A 307 -1.97 8.14 10.02
C VAL A 307 -0.81 8.73 10.80
N THR A 308 -0.51 10.00 10.54
CA THR A 308 0.52 10.75 11.25
C THR A 308 -0.10 11.95 11.96
N SER A 309 0.63 12.55 12.90
CA SER A 309 0.16 13.79 13.53
C SER A 309 0.04 14.91 12.49
N ALA A 310 -0.93 15.81 12.64
CA ALA A 310 -1.11 16.94 11.71
C ALA A 310 0.14 17.86 11.63
N ALA A 311 1.03 17.83 12.63
CA ALA A 311 2.29 18.58 12.63
C ALA A 311 3.39 17.92 11.78
N SER A 312 3.41 16.58 11.69
CA SER A 312 4.40 15.80 10.92
C SER A 312 4.03 15.63 9.45
N ALA A 313 2.76 15.82 9.07
CA ALA A 313 2.28 15.65 7.69
C ALA A 313 2.71 16.78 6.73
N ARG A 314 3.41 17.82 7.23
CA ARG A 314 3.90 18.97 6.46
C ARG A 314 5.38 18.88 6.05
N GLU A 315 6.09 17.81 6.41
CA GLU A 315 7.51 17.61 6.08
C GLU A 315 7.73 16.50 5.05
#